data_AF-A0A8K0G4E5-F1
#
_entry.id   AF-A0A8K0G4E5-F1
#
_cell.length_a   1.000
_cell.length_b   1.000
_cell.length_c   1.000
_cell.angle_alpha   90.00
_cell.angle_beta   90.00
_cell.angle_gamma   90.00
#
_symmetry.space_group_name_H-M   'P 1'
#
loop_
_entity.id
_entity.type
_entity.pdbx_description
1 polymer ?
#
loop_
_entity_poly.entity_id
_entity_poly.type
_entity_poly.pdbx_seq_one_letter_code
_entity_poly.pdbx_strand_id
1 'polypeptide(L)'
;MIKGVRVADYDSAKCFIHSLQRAVEESLKSQAEVLEMVAAARRIVTHFNHSGVRQELNLPNHQLVQDVMTRWNSTYYLMERLLEQKRAVSLYITDHESLNNLTPSQWELMEQCIKLLKPFEEITKITSSSVSCISEVIPHVVTLLKYLGKEETADRTLNLLTMRSTLKVELEKRFDFDGNDKYLVASFLDPRFKTSFLGLVQKERARQKVLLETLKICCDECSSTDDYSSPPSKKRNINENDRTIEIHDSFWRCFEEMRLWRQVLLQMRLIFI
;
A
#
# COMPACT_ATOMS: atom_id res chain seq x y z
N MET A 1 -17.15 -14.37 -6.65
CA MET A 1 -16.06 -15.20 -6.10
C MET A 1 -16.25 -15.55 -4.63
N ILE A 2 -16.33 -14.59 -3.69
CA ILE A 2 -16.46 -14.88 -2.23
C ILE A 2 -17.64 -15.81 -1.88
N LYS A 3 -18.82 -15.61 -2.49
CA LYS A 3 -19.98 -16.49 -2.27
C LYS A 3 -19.70 -17.94 -2.70
N GLY A 4 -19.00 -18.14 -3.82
CA GLY A 4 -18.68 -19.48 -4.33
C GLY A 4 -17.67 -20.21 -3.44
N VAL A 5 -16.64 -19.52 -2.96
CA VAL A 5 -15.65 -20.06 -2.00
C VAL A 5 -16.32 -20.49 -0.69
N ARG A 6 -17.26 -19.70 -0.18
CA ARG A 6 -18.02 -20.03 1.03
C ARG A 6 -18.97 -21.22 0.83
N VAL A 7 -19.63 -21.30 -0.32
CA VAL A 7 -20.54 -22.43 -0.64
C VAL A 7 -19.76 -23.73 -0.80
N ALA A 8 -18.53 -23.67 -1.29
CA ALA A 8 -17.65 -24.82 -1.45
C ALA A 8 -16.81 -25.12 -0.20
N ASP A 9 -17.05 -24.43 0.92
CA ASP A 9 -16.31 -24.54 2.19
C ASP A 9 -14.78 -24.49 2.04
N TYR A 10 -14.31 -23.68 1.08
CA TYR A 10 -12.88 -23.50 0.86
C TYR A 10 -12.30 -22.46 1.79
N ASP A 11 -11.14 -22.81 2.30
CA ASP A 11 -10.40 -21.97 3.20
C ASP A 11 -9.85 -20.73 2.47
N SER A 12 -10.10 -19.53 2.98
CA SER A 12 -9.78 -18.28 2.27
C SER A 12 -9.20 -17.18 3.16
N ALA A 13 -8.57 -16.19 2.53
CA ALA A 13 -8.04 -15.00 3.17
C ALA A 13 -8.62 -13.75 2.49
N LYS A 14 -8.75 -12.65 3.25
CA LYS A 14 -9.20 -11.37 2.68
C LYS A 14 -8.16 -10.86 1.68
N CYS A 15 -8.60 -10.31 0.56
CA CYS A 15 -7.71 -9.70 -0.41
C CYS A 15 -7.08 -8.43 0.18
N PHE A 16 -5.74 -8.39 0.23
CA PHE A 16 -4.98 -7.25 0.78
C PHE A 16 -5.28 -5.95 0.04
N ILE A 17 -5.16 -5.95 -1.28
CA ILE A 17 -5.42 -4.78 -2.13
C ILE A 17 -6.85 -4.26 -1.93
N HIS A 18 -7.83 -5.16 -1.89
CA HIS A 18 -9.23 -4.76 -1.68
C HIS A 18 -9.46 -4.15 -0.29
N SER A 19 -8.82 -4.70 0.75
CA SER A 19 -8.88 -4.12 2.09
C SER A 19 -8.20 -2.74 2.13
N LEU A 20 -7.04 -2.57 1.50
CA LEU A 20 -6.32 -1.31 1.41
C LEU A 20 -7.13 -0.25 0.64
N GLN A 21 -7.71 -0.65 -0.50
CA GLN A 21 -8.61 0.17 -1.31
C GLN A 21 -9.72 0.78 -0.45
N ARG A 22 -10.40 -0.05 0.34
CA ARG A 22 -11.49 0.42 1.20
C ARG A 22 -11.02 1.32 2.34
N ALA A 23 -9.85 1.08 2.91
CA ALA A 23 -9.28 1.95 3.95
C ALA A 23 -9.02 3.35 3.41
N VAL A 24 -8.42 3.45 2.21
CA VAL A 24 -8.15 4.73 1.56
C VAL A 24 -9.45 5.44 1.16
N GLU A 25 -10.40 4.73 0.56
CA GLU A 25 -11.71 5.30 0.20
C GLU A 25 -12.46 5.89 1.40
N GLU A 26 -12.47 5.19 2.54
CA GLU A 26 -13.12 5.67 3.76
C GLU A 26 -12.42 6.92 4.30
N SER A 27 -11.08 6.95 4.27
CA SER A 27 -10.32 8.11 4.70
C SER A 27 -10.56 9.35 3.84
N LEU A 28 -10.64 9.19 2.51
CA LEU A 28 -10.95 10.28 1.57
C LEU A 28 -12.34 10.87 1.83
N LYS A 29 -13.29 10.05 2.31
CA LYS A 29 -14.65 10.48 2.66
C LYS A 29 -14.76 11.09 4.04
N SER A 30 -13.79 10.86 4.91
CA SER A 30 -13.84 11.32 6.31
C SER A 30 -13.60 12.82 6.49
N GLN A 31 -13.19 13.53 5.45
CA GLN A 31 -12.85 14.94 5.53
C GLN A 31 -13.45 15.72 4.36
N ALA A 32 -14.34 16.68 4.68
CA ALA A 32 -15.18 17.36 3.69
C ALA A 32 -14.36 18.21 2.72
N GLU A 33 -13.34 18.90 3.21
CA GLU A 33 -12.45 19.75 2.43
C GLU A 33 -11.69 18.96 1.34
N VAL A 34 -11.36 17.69 1.64
CA VAL A 34 -10.74 16.78 0.68
C VAL A 34 -11.73 16.41 -0.42
N LEU A 35 -12.99 16.11 -0.07
CA LEU A 35 -14.03 15.80 -1.05
C LEU A 35 -14.35 16.99 -1.96
N GLU A 36 -14.44 18.19 -1.40
CA GLU A 36 -14.67 19.42 -2.15
C GLU A 36 -13.52 19.73 -3.11
N MET A 37 -12.27 19.58 -2.63
CA MET A 37 -11.07 19.75 -3.45
C MET A 37 -11.03 18.74 -4.60
N VAL A 38 -11.31 17.46 -4.34
CA VAL A 38 -11.36 16.43 -5.39
C VAL A 38 -12.48 16.71 -6.39
N ALA A 39 -13.65 17.17 -5.95
CA ALA A 39 -14.74 17.55 -6.84
C ALA A 39 -14.37 18.73 -7.74
N ALA A 40 -13.68 19.74 -7.19
CA ALA A 40 -13.18 20.87 -7.95
C ALA A 40 -12.10 20.45 -8.97
N ALA A 41 -11.15 19.61 -8.55
CA ALA A 41 -10.12 19.03 -9.42
C ALA A 41 -10.74 18.29 -10.61
N ARG A 42 -11.77 17.46 -10.38
CA ARG A 42 -12.51 16.76 -11.44
C ARG A 42 -13.15 17.71 -12.44
N ARG A 43 -13.78 18.80 -11.99
CA ARG A 43 -14.41 19.80 -12.87
C ARG A 43 -13.37 20.46 -13.79
N ILE A 44 -12.25 20.87 -13.22
CA ILE A 44 -11.14 21.50 -13.97
C ILE A 44 -10.60 20.54 -15.03
N VAL A 45 -10.25 19.31 -14.64
CA VAL A 45 -9.68 18.33 -15.56
C VAL A 45 -10.66 17.92 -16.66
N THR A 46 -11.96 17.82 -16.33
CA THR A 46 -13.00 17.56 -17.34
C THR A 46 -13.02 18.67 -18.38
N HIS A 47 -13.11 19.93 -17.97
CA HIS A 47 -13.16 21.05 -18.91
C HIS A 47 -11.88 21.16 -19.75
N PHE A 48 -10.71 21.03 -19.09
CA PHE A 48 -9.41 21.09 -19.76
C PHE A 48 -9.21 19.96 -20.79
N ASN A 49 -9.76 18.77 -20.53
CA ASN A 49 -9.70 17.67 -21.49
C ASN A 49 -10.63 17.85 -22.69
N HIS A 50 -11.75 18.56 -22.51
CA HIS A 50 -12.71 18.84 -23.58
C HIS A 50 -12.35 20.06 -24.44
N SER A 51 -11.53 20.99 -23.94
CA SER A 51 -11.26 22.26 -24.61
C SER A 51 -10.21 22.22 -25.73
N GLY A 52 -9.60 21.08 -26.03
CA GLY A 52 -8.61 20.95 -27.12
C GLY A 52 -7.27 21.67 -26.90
N VAL A 53 -7.16 22.54 -25.88
CA VAL A 53 -5.98 23.37 -25.54
C VAL A 53 -4.70 22.55 -25.26
N ARG A 54 -4.85 21.24 -25.05
CA ARG A 54 -3.73 20.29 -24.91
C ARG A 54 -2.79 20.27 -26.12
N GLN A 55 -3.31 20.52 -27.32
CA GLN A 55 -2.52 20.55 -28.55
C GLN A 55 -1.75 21.87 -28.74
N GLU A 56 -2.24 22.96 -28.16
CA GLU A 56 -1.67 24.30 -28.34
C GLU A 56 -0.49 24.60 -27.40
N LEU A 57 -0.44 23.96 -26.22
CA LEU A 57 0.55 24.28 -25.19
C LEU A 57 1.83 23.42 -25.20
N ASN A 58 2.01 22.49 -26.15
CA ASN A 58 3.19 21.60 -26.23
C ASN A 58 3.59 20.96 -24.87
N LEU A 59 2.60 20.69 -24.01
CA LEU A 59 2.85 20.10 -22.71
C LEU A 59 3.42 18.68 -22.90
N PRO A 60 4.37 18.24 -22.05
CA PRO A 60 4.89 16.88 -22.13
C PRO A 60 3.72 15.89 -22.14
N ASN A 61 3.86 14.83 -22.94
CA ASN A 61 2.82 13.90 -23.38
C ASN A 61 2.27 12.99 -22.25
N HIS A 62 2.10 13.55 -21.05
CA HIS A 62 1.55 12.92 -19.88
C HIS A 62 0.08 13.30 -19.79
N GLN A 63 -0.79 12.34 -20.05
CA GLN A 63 -2.20 12.62 -20.09
C GLN A 63 -2.74 13.06 -18.71
N LEU A 64 -3.63 14.06 -18.66
CA LEU A 64 -4.50 14.25 -17.50
C LEU A 64 -5.41 13.04 -17.41
N VAL A 65 -5.11 12.19 -16.42
CA VAL A 65 -5.84 10.95 -16.18
C VAL A 65 -7.25 11.33 -15.72
N GLN A 66 -8.25 11.04 -16.55
CA GLN A 66 -9.64 11.11 -16.12
C GLN A 66 -9.86 10.10 -14.99
N ASP A 67 -10.54 10.55 -13.94
CA ASP A 67 -10.85 9.71 -12.80
C ASP A 67 -11.85 8.62 -13.21
N VAL A 68 -11.41 7.35 -13.20
CA VAL A 68 -12.30 6.21 -13.30
C VAL A 68 -12.76 5.87 -11.87
N MET A 69 -13.99 6.25 -11.51
CA MET A 69 -14.65 6.13 -10.18
C MET A 69 -14.48 4.80 -9.40
N THR A 70 -13.88 3.76 -9.99
CA THR A 70 -13.82 2.41 -9.42
C THR A 70 -12.59 2.12 -8.54
N ARG A 71 -11.55 2.99 -8.50
CA ARG A 71 -10.35 2.77 -7.67
C ARG A 71 -9.80 4.07 -7.10
N TRP A 72 -9.31 4.10 -5.86
CA TRP A 72 -8.79 5.34 -5.26
C TRP A 72 -7.52 5.84 -5.98
N ASN A 73 -6.81 4.93 -6.67
CA ASN A 73 -5.65 5.24 -7.49
C ASN A 73 -5.95 6.28 -8.57
N SER A 74 -7.15 6.28 -9.17
CA SER A 74 -7.49 7.28 -10.19
C SER A 74 -7.66 8.68 -9.58
N THR A 75 -8.27 8.78 -8.39
CA THR A 75 -8.29 10.03 -7.61
C THR A 75 -6.87 10.49 -7.28
N TYR A 76 -5.98 9.57 -6.89
CA TYR A 76 -4.57 9.89 -6.62
C TYR A 76 -3.86 10.45 -7.86
N TYR A 77 -3.93 9.74 -9.00
CA TYR A 77 -3.28 10.19 -10.24
C TYR A 77 -3.90 11.47 -10.81
N LEU A 78 -5.20 11.69 -10.59
CA LEU A 78 -5.86 12.96 -10.91
C LEU A 78 -5.20 14.11 -10.15
N MET A 79 -5.06 13.98 -8.83
CA MET A 79 -4.43 15.01 -7.99
C MET A 79 -2.97 15.21 -8.37
N GLU A 80 -2.21 14.12 -8.52
CA GLU A 80 -0.79 14.17 -8.88
C GLU A 80 -0.57 14.91 -10.20
N ARG A 81 -1.29 14.53 -11.25
CA ARG A 81 -1.14 15.15 -12.58
C ARG A 81 -1.62 16.60 -12.60
N LEU A 82 -2.70 16.89 -11.88
CA LEU A 82 -3.21 18.26 -11.78
C LEU A 82 -2.21 19.18 -11.06
N LEU A 83 -1.54 18.68 -10.02
CA LEU A 83 -0.49 19.43 -9.33
C LEU A 83 0.74 19.65 -10.22
N GLU A 84 1.17 18.63 -10.98
CA GLU A 84 2.26 18.76 -11.96
C GLU A 84 1.97 19.84 -13.01
N GLN A 85 0.71 19.97 -13.43
CA GLN A 85 0.27 20.93 -14.45
C GLN A 85 -0.28 22.24 -13.89
N LYS A 86 -0.10 22.51 -12.58
CA LYS A 86 -0.67 23.65 -11.87
C LYS A 86 -0.49 24.99 -12.61
N ARG A 87 0.69 25.25 -13.17
CA ARG A 87 0.97 26.50 -13.90
C ARG A 87 0.14 26.62 -15.18
N ALA A 88 0.13 25.58 -16.00
CA ALA A 88 -0.61 25.56 -17.26
C ALA A 88 -2.12 25.66 -17.02
N VAL A 89 -2.62 24.92 -16.03
CA VAL A 89 -4.03 24.95 -15.62
C VAL A 89 -4.42 26.31 -15.06
N SER A 90 -3.57 26.95 -14.27
CA SER A 90 -3.87 28.29 -13.72
C SER A 90 -3.98 29.34 -14.82
N LEU A 91 -3.08 29.31 -15.82
CA LEU A 91 -3.16 30.20 -16.99
C LEU A 91 -4.44 29.94 -17.80
N TYR A 92 -4.74 28.67 -18.07
CA TYR A 92 -5.94 28.27 -18.80
C TYR A 92 -7.23 28.77 -18.13
N ILE A 93 -7.31 28.68 -16.80
CA ILE A 93 -8.49 29.13 -16.05
C ILE A 93 -8.61 30.66 -16.08
N THR A 94 -7.49 31.41 -16.07
CA THR A 94 -7.52 32.86 -16.24
C THR A 94 -8.19 33.28 -17.56
N ASP A 95 -7.99 32.50 -18.63
CA ASP A 95 -8.60 32.76 -19.93
C ASP A 95 -10.06 32.26 -20.04
N HIS A 96 -10.59 31.59 -19.02
CA HIS A 96 -11.92 30.98 -19.01
C HIS A 96 -12.70 31.32 -17.72
N GLU A 97 -13.32 32.51 -17.70
CA GLU A 97 -14.03 33.07 -16.53
C GLU A 97 -15.15 32.18 -15.94
N SER A 98 -15.66 31.22 -16.72
CA SER A 98 -16.66 30.25 -16.25
C SER A 98 -16.11 29.19 -15.28
N LEU A 99 -14.79 29.04 -15.19
CA LEU A 99 -14.12 28.10 -14.29
C LEU A 99 -13.54 28.82 -13.08
N ASN A 100 -13.94 28.37 -11.89
CA ASN A 100 -13.25 28.78 -10.67
C ASN A 100 -12.01 27.90 -10.48
N ASN A 101 -10.86 28.55 -10.29
CA ASN A 101 -9.62 27.85 -9.93
C ASN A 101 -9.73 27.27 -8.50
N LEU A 102 -8.90 26.27 -8.23
CA LEU A 102 -8.68 25.79 -6.86
C LEU A 102 -8.08 26.92 -6.02
N THR A 103 -8.55 27.06 -4.78
CA THR A 103 -7.99 28.04 -3.84
C THR A 103 -6.55 27.67 -3.47
N PRO A 104 -5.73 28.63 -2.98
CA PRO A 104 -4.40 28.31 -2.48
C PRO A 104 -4.41 27.21 -1.41
N SER A 105 -5.41 27.21 -0.52
CA SER A 105 -5.59 26.18 0.50
C SER A 105 -5.94 24.81 -0.09
N GLN A 106 -6.75 24.75 -1.14
CA GLN A 106 -7.06 23.49 -1.83
C GLN A 106 -5.83 22.91 -2.56
N TRP A 107 -4.99 23.76 -3.14
CA TRP A 107 -3.71 23.33 -3.72
C TRP A 107 -2.77 22.74 -2.67
N GLU A 108 -2.65 23.42 -1.52
CA GLU A 108 -1.85 22.93 -0.40
C GLU A 108 -2.40 21.61 0.15
N LEU A 109 -3.72 21.52 0.34
CA LEU A 109 -4.40 20.31 0.80
C LEU A 109 -4.16 19.14 -0.17
N MET A 110 -4.21 19.39 -1.48
CA MET A 110 -3.92 18.39 -2.52
C MET A 110 -2.49 17.87 -2.42
N GLU A 111 -1.51 18.75 -2.23
CA GLU A 111 -0.11 18.36 -2.05
C GLU A 111 0.07 17.47 -0.80
N GLN A 112 -0.58 17.83 0.32
CA GLN A 112 -0.57 17.01 1.53
C GLN A 112 -1.24 15.64 1.29
N CYS A 113 -2.35 15.58 0.55
CA CYS A 113 -3.04 14.33 0.22
C CYS A 113 -2.15 13.40 -0.60
N ILE A 114 -1.47 13.93 -1.62
CA ILE A 114 -0.53 13.16 -2.45
C ILE A 114 0.61 12.60 -1.59
N LYS A 115 1.20 13.43 -0.71
CA LYS A 115 2.27 12.99 0.20
C LYS A 115 1.79 11.91 1.17
N LEU A 116 0.58 12.04 1.71
CA LEU A 116 -0.02 11.08 2.65
C LEU A 116 -0.32 9.73 1.99
N LEU A 117 -0.84 9.74 0.76
CA LEU A 117 -1.30 8.55 0.06
C LEU A 117 -0.22 7.84 -0.77
N LYS A 118 0.91 8.50 -1.06
CA LYS A 118 1.98 7.92 -1.87
C LYS A 118 2.46 6.53 -1.39
N PRO A 119 2.70 6.28 -0.09
CA PRO A 119 3.10 4.94 0.37
C PRO A 119 2.03 3.86 0.12
N PHE A 120 0.75 4.23 0.17
CA PHE A 120 -0.35 3.31 -0.14
C PHE A 120 -0.36 2.93 -1.62
N GLU A 121 0.03 3.87 -2.48
CA GLU A 121 0.04 3.73 -3.93
C GLU A 121 1.17 2.78 -4.35
N GLU A 122 2.36 3.03 -3.81
CA GLU A 122 3.54 2.19 -4.02
C GLU A 122 3.29 0.75 -3.56
N ILE A 123 2.73 0.56 -2.36
CA ILE A 123 2.36 -0.77 -1.85
C ILE A 123 1.30 -1.43 -2.73
N THR A 124 0.31 -0.68 -3.21
CA THR A 124 -0.72 -1.22 -4.10
C THR A 124 -0.11 -1.68 -5.42
N LYS A 125 0.83 -0.93 -6.01
CA LYS A 125 1.58 -1.34 -7.20
C LYS A 125 2.40 -2.61 -6.95
N ILE A 126 3.19 -2.64 -5.86
CA ILE A 126 4.01 -3.79 -5.49
C ILE A 126 3.15 -5.04 -5.34
N THR A 127 2.04 -4.93 -4.60
CA THR A 127 1.18 -6.08 -4.27
C THR A 127 0.21 -6.49 -5.38
N SER A 128 0.07 -5.66 -6.43
CA SER A 128 -0.67 -6.00 -7.66
C SER A 128 0.15 -6.87 -8.61
N SER A 129 1.42 -7.13 -8.30
CA SER A 129 2.29 -7.98 -9.10
C SER A 129 1.88 -9.46 -9.00
N SER A 130 2.15 -10.23 -10.05
CA SER A 130 1.90 -11.69 -10.06
C SER A 130 2.83 -12.46 -9.13
N VAL A 131 3.92 -11.85 -8.67
CA VAL A 131 4.87 -12.46 -7.74
C VAL A 131 4.65 -12.06 -6.28
N SER A 132 3.60 -11.28 -5.99
CA SER A 132 3.30 -10.84 -4.63
C SER A 132 2.85 -11.99 -3.75
N CYS A 133 3.31 -11.97 -2.50
CA CYS A 133 3.09 -13.05 -1.54
C CYS A 133 2.25 -12.58 -0.35
N ILE A 134 1.43 -13.48 0.19
CA ILE A 134 0.65 -13.23 1.42
C ILE A 134 1.54 -12.90 2.64
N SER A 135 2.81 -13.33 2.61
CA SER A 135 3.82 -12.99 3.62
C SER A 135 4.20 -11.50 3.67
N GLU A 136 3.88 -10.73 2.63
CA GLU A 136 4.20 -9.30 2.54
C GLU A 136 3.16 -8.43 3.25
N VAL A 137 1.99 -8.99 3.56
CA VAL A 137 0.85 -8.26 4.13
C VAL A 137 1.19 -7.65 5.49
N ILE A 138 1.70 -8.43 6.44
CA ILE A 138 2.04 -7.90 7.77
C ILE A 138 3.14 -6.84 7.68
N PRO A 139 4.28 -7.09 7.00
CA PRO A 139 5.29 -6.06 6.79
C PRO A 139 4.73 -4.74 6.24
N HIS A 140 3.87 -4.78 5.22
CA HIS A 140 3.27 -3.59 4.65
C HIS A 140 2.34 -2.87 5.64
N VAL A 141 1.44 -3.59 6.30
CA VAL A 141 0.48 -2.99 7.26
C VAL A 141 1.22 -2.35 8.44
N VAL A 142 2.18 -3.05 9.04
CA VAL A 142 2.96 -2.52 10.17
C VAL A 142 3.76 -1.29 9.73
N THR A 143 4.33 -1.31 8.53
CA THR A 143 5.08 -0.15 8.00
C THR A 143 4.15 1.04 7.76
N LEU A 144 2.95 0.83 7.21
CA LEU A 144 1.95 1.88 7.02
C LEU A 144 1.48 2.47 8.34
N LEU A 145 1.18 1.64 9.35
CA LEU A 145 0.79 2.12 10.68
C LEU A 145 1.89 2.95 11.34
N LYS A 146 3.16 2.51 11.22
CA LYS A 146 4.32 3.27 11.69
C LYS A 146 4.45 4.61 10.95
N TYR A 147 4.29 4.60 9.63
CA TYR A 147 4.30 5.81 8.81
C TYR A 147 3.23 6.82 9.25
N LEU A 148 1.99 6.39 9.45
CA LEU A 148 0.89 7.25 9.90
C LEU A 148 1.11 7.82 11.30
N GLY A 149 1.85 7.10 12.16
CA GLY A 149 2.16 7.48 13.53
C GLY A 149 3.40 8.36 13.72
N LYS A 150 4.20 8.62 12.67
CA LYS A 150 5.39 9.50 12.76
C LYS A 150 5.01 10.98 12.90
N GLU A 151 5.76 11.71 13.72
CA GLU A 151 5.66 13.18 13.82
C GLU A 151 5.97 13.85 12.49
N GLU A 152 7.00 13.41 11.78
CA GLU A 152 7.33 13.89 10.42
C GLU A 152 6.13 13.78 9.45
N THR A 153 5.35 12.72 9.56
CA THR A 153 4.13 12.56 8.76
C THR A 153 3.05 13.54 9.22
N ALA A 154 2.91 13.74 10.54
CA ALA A 154 1.99 14.74 11.10
C ALA A 154 2.27 16.14 10.56
N ASP A 155 3.53 16.57 10.60
CA ASP A 155 3.99 17.90 10.19
C ASP A 155 3.78 18.14 8.69
N ARG A 156 3.89 17.07 7.87
CA ARG A 156 3.65 17.15 6.43
C ARG A 156 2.17 17.12 6.04
N THR A 157 1.29 16.76 6.97
CA THR A 157 -0.14 16.55 6.70
C THR A 157 -1.02 17.24 7.74
N LEU A 158 -0.63 18.45 8.16
CA LEU A 158 -1.29 19.21 9.23
C LEU A 158 -2.79 19.43 8.94
N ASN A 159 -3.13 19.67 7.68
CA ASN A 159 -4.51 19.90 7.25
C ASN A 159 -5.29 18.59 7.02
N LEU A 160 -4.72 17.42 7.32
CA LEU A 160 -5.31 16.10 7.08
C LEU A 160 -5.42 15.23 8.34
N LEU A 161 -5.54 15.86 9.51
CA LEU A 161 -5.61 15.14 10.79
C LEU A 161 -6.70 14.07 10.80
N THR A 162 -7.91 14.40 10.35
CA THR A 162 -9.06 13.49 10.30
C THR A 162 -8.79 12.36 9.31
N MET A 163 -8.40 12.67 8.08
CA MET A 163 -8.10 11.67 7.05
C MET A 163 -6.99 10.70 7.51
N ARG A 164 -5.89 11.20 8.08
CA ARG A 164 -4.78 10.38 8.59
C ARG A 164 -5.21 9.48 9.76
N SER A 165 -6.01 10.01 10.68
CA SER A 165 -6.54 9.23 11.81
C SER A 165 -7.48 8.12 11.32
N THR A 166 -8.35 8.43 10.35
CA THR A 166 -9.24 7.45 9.71
C THR A 166 -8.44 6.36 8.99
N LEU A 167 -7.38 6.71 8.25
CA LEU A 167 -6.49 5.72 7.62
C LEU A 167 -5.93 4.73 8.64
N LYS A 168 -5.45 5.24 9.78
CA LYS A 168 -4.89 4.41 10.84
C LYS A 168 -5.93 3.45 11.42
N VAL A 169 -7.10 3.97 11.79
CA VAL A 169 -8.21 3.18 12.35
C VAL A 169 -8.70 2.13 11.35
N GLU A 170 -8.87 2.49 10.08
CA GLU A 170 -9.34 1.55 9.06
C GLU A 170 -8.30 0.47 8.71
N LEU A 171 -6.99 0.78 8.79
CA LEU A 171 -5.94 -0.24 8.69
C LEU A 171 -6.01 -1.21 9.88
N GLU A 172 -6.03 -0.70 11.11
CA GLU A 172 -6.10 -1.52 12.33
C GLU A 172 -7.34 -2.43 12.32
N LYS A 173 -8.51 -1.88 11.96
CA LYS A 173 -9.77 -2.62 11.87
C LYS A 173 -9.78 -3.69 10.78
N ARG A 174 -9.18 -3.44 9.61
CA ARG A 174 -9.23 -4.36 8.47
C ARG A 174 -8.17 -5.46 8.55
N PHE A 175 -7.06 -5.14 9.19
CA PHE A 175 -5.90 -6.01 9.38
C PHE A 175 -5.69 -6.37 10.84
N ASP A 176 -6.81 -6.62 11.54
CA ASP A 176 -6.78 -7.35 12.79
C ASP A 176 -6.34 -8.80 12.50
N PHE A 177 -5.06 -9.06 12.75
CA PHE A 177 -4.43 -10.36 12.53
C PHE A 177 -4.80 -11.37 13.61
N ASP A 178 -5.52 -10.97 14.66
CA ASP A 178 -5.86 -11.90 15.75
C ASP A 178 -6.83 -13.00 15.32
N GLY A 179 -7.64 -12.77 14.28
CA GLY A 179 -8.58 -13.75 13.75
C GLY A 179 -8.10 -14.53 12.51
N ASN A 180 -6.90 -14.27 11.97
CA ASN A 180 -6.42 -14.95 10.76
C ASN A 180 -4.92 -15.23 10.80
N ASP A 181 -4.57 -16.42 11.27
CA ASP A 181 -3.19 -16.88 11.41
C ASP A 181 -2.47 -17.05 10.06
N LYS A 182 -3.16 -17.03 8.91
CA LYS A 182 -2.53 -17.27 7.59
C LYS A 182 -1.50 -16.19 7.25
N TYR A 183 -1.83 -14.93 7.49
CA TYR A 183 -0.88 -13.82 7.28
C TYR A 183 0.30 -13.93 8.25
N LEU A 184 0.02 -14.34 9.49
CA LEU A 184 1.00 -14.49 10.55
C LEU A 184 2.01 -15.59 10.25
N VAL A 185 1.52 -16.80 9.97
CA VAL A 185 2.33 -17.97 9.63
C VAL A 185 3.12 -17.72 8.34
N ALA A 186 2.49 -17.17 7.30
CA ALA A 186 3.19 -16.87 6.06
C ALA A 186 4.33 -15.86 6.25
N SER A 187 4.09 -14.77 7.00
CA SER A 187 5.12 -13.77 7.29
C SER A 187 6.24 -14.36 8.17
N PHE A 188 5.89 -15.24 9.10
CA PHE A 188 6.85 -15.94 9.97
C PHE A 188 7.76 -16.91 9.20
N LEU A 189 7.21 -17.63 8.23
CA LEU A 189 7.93 -18.60 7.41
C LEU A 189 8.76 -17.93 6.29
N ASP A 190 8.41 -16.71 5.88
CA ASP A 190 9.15 -15.98 4.85
C ASP A 190 10.53 -15.51 5.38
N PRO A 191 11.65 -15.98 4.80
CA PRO A 191 12.98 -15.62 5.27
C PRO A 191 13.30 -14.12 5.22
N ARG A 192 12.60 -13.35 4.36
CA ARG A 192 12.77 -11.90 4.22
C ARG A 192 12.28 -11.14 5.45
N PHE A 193 11.27 -11.68 6.14
CA PHE A 193 10.58 -11.00 7.24
C PHE A 193 10.77 -11.71 8.58
N LYS A 194 10.56 -13.04 8.62
CA LYS A 194 10.60 -13.90 9.80
C LYS A 194 9.85 -13.27 10.99
N THR A 195 10.60 -12.76 11.96
CA THR A 195 10.08 -12.20 13.21
C THR A 195 10.23 -10.68 13.31
N SER A 196 10.73 -10.01 12.26
CA SER A 196 11.10 -8.59 12.32
C SER A 196 9.89 -7.66 12.39
N PHE A 197 8.76 -8.08 11.83
CA PHE A 197 7.51 -7.28 11.77
C PHE A 197 6.43 -7.80 12.73
N LEU A 198 6.76 -8.79 13.56
CA LEU A 198 5.81 -9.42 14.49
C LEU A 198 6.04 -8.92 15.91
N GLY A 199 4.95 -8.62 16.64
CA GLY A 199 5.00 -8.41 18.09
C GLY A 199 5.34 -9.69 18.86
N LEU A 200 5.67 -9.59 20.15
CA LEU A 200 6.04 -10.76 20.98
C LEU A 200 4.95 -11.85 20.96
N VAL A 201 3.69 -11.44 21.19
CA VAL A 201 2.53 -12.34 21.18
C VAL A 201 2.33 -12.99 19.81
N GLN A 202 2.48 -12.21 18.74
CA GLN A 202 2.37 -12.71 17.36
C GLN A 202 3.45 -13.73 17.03
N LYS A 203 4.71 -13.49 17.44
CA LYS A 203 5.82 -14.46 17.25
C LYS A 203 5.51 -15.78 17.91
N GLU A 204 5.03 -15.74 19.16
CA GLU A 204 4.75 -16.95 19.93
C GLU A 204 3.57 -17.72 19.33
N ARG A 205 2.49 -17.01 18.97
CA ARG A 205 1.34 -17.62 18.28
C ARG A 205 1.75 -18.26 16.95
N ALA A 206 2.59 -17.59 16.15
CA ALA A 206 3.08 -18.12 14.88
C ALA A 206 3.88 -19.42 15.09
N ARG A 207 4.78 -19.43 16.06
CA ARG A 207 5.58 -20.63 16.42
C ARG A 207 4.69 -21.79 16.84
N GLN A 208 3.74 -21.55 17.74
CA GLN A 208 2.82 -22.56 18.21
C GLN A 208 2.01 -23.16 17.05
N LYS A 209 1.51 -22.31 16.13
CA LYS A 209 0.77 -22.77 14.95
C LYS A 209 1.62 -23.62 14.02
N VAL A 210 2.84 -23.20 13.70
CA VAL A 210 3.76 -23.97 12.85
C VAL A 210 4.11 -25.30 13.50
N LEU A 211 4.38 -25.32 14.81
CA LEU A 211 4.69 -26.55 15.55
C LEU A 211 3.51 -27.52 15.53
N LEU A 212 2.31 -27.06 15.85
CA LEU A 212 1.09 -27.89 15.85
C LEU A 212 0.83 -28.48 14.46
N GLU A 213 0.99 -27.68 13.40
CA GLU A 213 0.76 -28.18 12.03
C GLU A 213 1.83 -29.17 11.60
N THR A 214 3.10 -28.94 11.98
CA THR A 214 4.19 -29.89 11.73
C THR A 214 3.92 -31.23 12.44
N LEU A 215 3.47 -31.19 13.70
CA LEU A 215 3.14 -32.40 14.46
C LEU A 215 1.99 -33.19 13.82
N LYS A 216 0.95 -32.51 13.30
CA LYS A 216 -0.14 -33.18 12.58
C LYS A 216 0.37 -33.92 11.35
N ILE A 217 1.20 -33.26 10.53
CA ILE A 217 1.80 -33.87 9.34
C ILE A 217 2.60 -35.12 9.74
N CYS A 218 3.43 -35.03 10.78
CA CYS A 218 4.19 -36.18 11.27
C CYS A 218 3.31 -37.33 11.80
N CYS A 219 2.15 -37.02 12.40
CA CYS A 219 1.20 -38.03 12.86
C CYS A 219 0.44 -38.71 11.70
N ASP A 220 0.12 -37.96 10.65
CA ASP A 220 -0.58 -38.48 9.46
C ASP A 220 0.34 -39.37 8.61
N GLU A 221 1.63 -39.01 8.49
CA GLU A 221 2.66 -39.82 7.83
C GLU A 221 2.91 -41.18 8.52
N CYS A 222 2.65 -41.30 9.83
CA CYS A 222 2.72 -42.58 10.55
C CYS A 222 1.58 -43.55 10.23
N SER A 223 0.55 -43.12 9.49
CA SER A 223 -0.65 -43.92 9.20
C SER A 223 -0.77 -44.39 7.73
N SER A 224 0.18 -44.02 6.87
CA SER A 224 0.14 -44.35 5.44
C SER A 224 1.49 -44.83 4.93
N THR A 225 1.62 -46.15 4.75
CA THR A 225 2.71 -46.77 3.98
C THR A 225 2.38 -46.82 2.49
N ASP A 226 3.34 -46.32 1.69
CA ASP A 226 3.72 -46.64 0.31
C ASP A 226 2.76 -46.31 -0.85
N ASP A 227 3.17 -45.40 -1.75
CA ASP A 227 3.98 -45.79 -2.92
C ASP A 227 4.64 -44.58 -3.63
N TYR A 228 5.86 -44.79 -4.14
CA TYR A 228 6.76 -43.78 -4.72
C TYR A 228 6.42 -43.46 -6.19
N SER A 229 6.69 -42.23 -6.65
CA SER A 229 7.47 -41.92 -7.88
C SER A 229 7.53 -40.41 -8.20
N SER A 230 8.73 -39.83 -8.18
CA SER A 230 9.05 -38.50 -8.76
C SER A 230 9.28 -38.57 -10.28
N PRO A 231 9.21 -37.45 -11.03
CA PRO A 231 10.42 -36.94 -11.72
C PRO A 231 10.41 -35.38 -11.96
N PRO A 232 11.29 -34.77 -12.78
CA PRO A 232 12.49 -34.05 -12.36
C PRO A 232 12.45 -32.52 -12.61
N SER A 233 13.48 -31.84 -12.10
CA SER A 233 13.72 -30.39 -12.09
C SER A 233 14.06 -29.77 -13.46
N LYS A 234 13.63 -28.51 -13.67
CA LYS A 234 14.17 -27.61 -14.72
C LYS A 234 14.55 -26.24 -14.14
N LYS A 235 15.84 -25.90 -14.24
CA LYS A 235 16.39 -24.56 -13.99
C LYS A 235 16.00 -23.61 -15.13
N ARG A 236 15.76 -22.33 -14.80
CA ARG A 236 15.72 -21.22 -15.78
C ARG A 236 16.56 -20.04 -15.26
N ASN A 237 17.56 -19.64 -16.05
CA ASN A 237 18.36 -18.43 -15.91
C ASN A 237 17.65 -17.24 -16.56
N ILE A 238 17.72 -16.04 -15.96
CA ILE A 238 17.59 -14.75 -16.66
C ILE A 238 18.55 -13.73 -16.01
N ASN A 239 19.31 -13.03 -16.86
CA ASN A 239 20.30 -11.99 -16.57
C ASN A 239 19.69 -10.58 -16.41
N GLU A 240 20.50 -9.72 -15.76
CA GLU A 240 20.60 -8.25 -15.67
C GLU A 240 19.82 -7.39 -16.70
N ASN A 241 19.24 -6.24 -16.31
CA ASN A 241 19.96 -4.95 -16.20
C ASN A 241 19.05 -3.72 -15.90
N ASP A 242 19.60 -2.78 -15.14
CA ASP A 242 19.54 -1.30 -15.26
C ASP A 242 18.41 -0.38 -14.71
N ARG A 243 18.92 0.72 -14.11
CA ARG A 243 18.44 2.09 -13.79
C ARG A 243 17.68 2.43 -12.49
N THR A 244 18.51 2.94 -11.59
CA THR A 244 18.33 3.94 -10.51
C THR A 244 17.26 5.01 -10.75
N ILE A 245 16.32 5.10 -9.80
CA ILE A 245 15.49 6.29 -9.56
C ILE A 245 15.51 6.53 -8.04
N GLU A 246 15.79 7.77 -7.67
CA GLU A 246 16.09 8.24 -6.31
C GLU A 246 15.06 7.80 -5.26
N ILE A 247 15.57 7.06 -4.27
CA ILE A 247 14.85 6.50 -3.13
C ILE A 247 14.50 7.63 -2.16
N HIS A 248 13.21 7.92 -1.97
CA HIS A 248 12.79 8.84 -0.90
C HIS A 248 12.62 8.08 0.42
N ASP A 249 13.32 8.60 1.41
CA ASP A 249 14.01 7.86 2.46
C ASP A 249 13.08 7.46 3.63
N SER A 250 11.93 8.10 3.86
CA SER A 250 11.22 7.96 5.15
C SER A 250 10.35 6.70 5.34
N PHE A 251 9.63 6.24 4.31
CA PHE A 251 8.88 4.98 4.33
C PHE A 251 9.84 3.79 4.24
N TRP A 252 10.76 3.82 3.28
CA TRP A 252 11.77 2.78 3.13
C TRP A 252 12.70 2.74 4.34
N ARG A 253 12.99 3.87 5.01
CA ARG A 253 13.59 3.85 6.35
C ARG A 253 12.70 3.23 7.41
N CYS A 254 11.37 3.38 7.41
CA CYS A 254 10.54 2.64 8.36
C CYS A 254 10.69 1.13 8.17
N PHE A 255 10.64 0.70 6.91
CA PHE A 255 10.79 -0.69 6.50
C PHE A 255 12.20 -1.23 6.81
N GLU A 256 13.24 -0.46 6.49
CA GLU A 256 14.64 -0.78 6.73
C GLU A 256 15.04 -0.66 8.19
N GLU A 257 14.56 0.33 8.95
CA GLU A 257 14.76 0.42 10.39
C GLU A 257 14.27 -0.87 11.06
N MET A 258 13.05 -1.32 10.74
CA MET A 258 12.52 -2.61 11.23
C MET A 258 13.37 -3.81 10.82
N ARG A 259 14.09 -3.73 9.69
CA ARG A 259 15.03 -4.74 9.21
C ARG A 259 16.41 -4.66 9.90
N LEU A 260 16.90 -3.45 10.21
CA LEU A 260 18.23 -3.13 10.74
C LEU A 260 18.36 -3.27 12.27
N TRP A 261 17.24 -3.28 13.03
CA TRP A 261 17.25 -3.65 14.45
C TRP A 261 17.92 -5.02 14.70
N ARG A 262 17.98 -5.91 13.70
CA ARG A 262 18.75 -7.17 13.76
C ARG A 262 20.27 -6.98 13.71
N GLN A 263 20.82 -6.03 12.94
CA GLN A 263 22.28 -5.82 12.92
C GLN A 263 22.77 -5.22 14.23
N VAL A 264 22.01 -4.28 14.81
CA VAL A 264 22.33 -3.69 16.12
C VAL A 264 22.16 -4.73 17.24
N LEU A 265 21.09 -5.55 17.24
CA LEU A 265 20.93 -6.62 18.24
C LEU A 265 21.89 -7.80 18.07
N LEU A 266 22.36 -8.11 16.85
CA LEU A 266 23.40 -9.11 16.60
C LEU A 266 24.77 -8.59 17.03
N GLN A 267 25.08 -7.31 16.84
CA GLN A 267 26.30 -6.69 17.37
C GLN A 267 26.27 -6.54 18.90
N MET A 268 25.13 -6.17 19.50
CA MET A 268 24.99 -6.09 20.96
C MET A 268 25.06 -7.46 21.65
N ARG A 269 24.72 -8.56 20.96
CA ARG A 269 24.93 -9.93 21.45
C ARG A 269 26.38 -10.42 21.35
N LEU A 270 27.22 -9.76 20.56
CA LEU A 270 28.66 -10.04 20.43
C LEU A 270 29.52 -9.19 21.39
N ILE A 271 28.92 -8.22 22.09
CA ILE A 271 29.61 -7.35 23.06
C ILE A 271 29.42 -7.85 24.52
N PHE A 272 28.54 -8.83 24.75
CA PHE A 272 28.25 -9.43 26.06
C PHE A 272 28.49 -10.95 26.14
N ILE A 273 29.41 -11.47 25.31
CA ILE A 273 30.07 -12.77 25.47
C ILE A 273 31.57 -12.51 25.36
#